data_AF-A0A9Y1BKH5-F1
#
_entry.id   AF-A0A9Y1BKH5-F1
#
_cell.length_a   1.000
_cell.length_b   1.000
_cell.length_c   1.000
_cell.angle_alpha   90.00
_cell.angle_beta   90.00
_cell.angle_gamma   90.00
#
_symmetry.space_group_name_H-M   'P 1'
#
loop_
_entity.id
_entity.type
_entity.pdbx_description
1 polymer ?
#
loop_
_entity_poly.entity_id
_entity_poly.type
_entity_poly.pdbx_seq_one_letter_code
_entity_poly.pdbx_strand_id
1 'polypeptide(L)'
;MEKFQQFINKTLVCSKCNRKLDFKIDRKQLEELRNSQLFNFVIMHANDHTLVISVDGRGEIRRSRIATLNAIEEEKKSNNAFQDIQIIEESNNLREAFVNWFEKKK
;
A
#
# COMPACT_ATOMS: atom_id res chain seq x y z
N MET A 1 -10.24 3.37 -38.71
CA MET A 1 -10.10 2.51 -37.52
C MET A 1 -9.01 3.10 -36.65
N GLU A 2 -9.38 3.78 -35.57
CA GLU A 2 -8.40 4.25 -34.59
C GLU A 2 -7.77 3.03 -33.91
N LYS A 3 -6.45 2.90 -33.99
CA LYS A 3 -5.72 1.82 -33.30
C LYS A 3 -5.97 1.99 -31.80
N PHE A 4 -6.73 1.08 -31.19
CA PHE A 4 -6.83 1.00 -29.74
C PHE A 4 -5.41 0.86 -29.19
N GLN A 5 -4.95 1.86 -28.43
CA GLN A 5 -3.62 1.84 -27.84
C GLN A 5 -3.54 0.69 -26.84
N GLN A 6 -2.69 -0.31 -27.09
CA GLN A 6 -2.50 -1.47 -26.21
C GLN A 6 -2.14 -1.07 -24.77
N PHE A 7 -1.46 0.07 -24.61
CA PHE A 7 -0.95 0.54 -23.32
C PHE A 7 -1.55 1.89 -22.94
N ILE A 8 -1.75 2.08 -21.63
CA ILE A 8 -2.02 3.37 -21.01
C ILE A 8 -0.72 3.85 -20.37
N ASN A 9 -0.18 4.98 -20.83
CA ASN A 9 1.01 5.58 -20.23
C ASN A 9 0.59 6.41 -19.02
N LYS A 10 1.25 6.21 -17.88
CA LYS A 10 1.04 6.99 -16.66
C LYS A 10 2.38 7.43 -16.08
N THR A 11 2.35 8.59 -15.44
CA THR A 11 3.48 9.16 -14.73
C THR A 11 3.05 9.40 -13.30
N LEU A 12 3.90 9.01 -12.35
CA LEU A 12 3.69 9.30 -10.94
C LEU A 12 4.95 9.91 -10.34
N VAL A 13 4.79 10.88 -9.45
CA VAL A 13 5.90 11.48 -8.71
C VAL A 13 6.05 10.74 -7.39
N CYS A 14 7.22 10.17 -7.14
CA CYS A 14 7.52 9.53 -5.87
C CYS A 14 7.58 10.60 -4.77
N SER A 15 6.68 10.55 -3.77
CA SER A 15 6.67 11.52 -2.68
C SER A 15 7.90 11.50 -1.78
N LYS A 16 8.68 10.40 -1.76
CA LYS A 16 9.92 10.30 -0.97
C LYS A 16 11.13 10.99 -1.62
N CYS A 17 11.35 10.78 -2.92
CA CYS A 17 12.53 11.32 -3.62
C CYS A 17 12.20 12.39 -4.67
N ASN A 18 10.91 12.72 -4.82
CA ASN A 18 10.35 13.68 -5.78
C ASN A 18 10.70 13.40 -7.26
N ARG A 19 11.12 12.17 -7.57
CA ARG A 19 11.42 11.75 -8.95
C ARG A 19 10.16 11.29 -9.66
N LYS A 20 10.12 11.55 -10.97
CA LYS A 20 9.05 11.06 -11.86
C LYS A 20 9.33 9.61 -12.23
N LEU A 21 8.27 8.81 -12.18
CA LEU A 21 8.25 7.41 -12.54
C LEU A 21 7.24 7.24 -13.67
N ASP A 22 7.73 6.93 -14.86
CA ASP A 22 6.92 6.64 -16.03
C ASP A 22 6.72 5.13 -16.14
N PHE A 23 5.47 4.71 -16.31
CA PHE A 23 5.11 3.31 -16.44
C PHE A 23 3.93 3.13 -17.40
N LYS A 24 3.74 1.88 -17.83
CA LYS A 24 2.71 1.49 -18.78
C LYS A 24 1.80 0.46 -18.14
N ILE A 25 0.50 0.62 -18.34
CA ILE A 25 -0.52 -0.35 -17.93
C ILE A 25 -1.04 -1.01 -19.20
N ASP A 26 -1.03 -2.34 -19.26
CA ASP A 26 -1.66 -3.05 -20.37
C ASP A 26 -3.18 -2.99 -20.20
N ARG A 27 -3.89 -2.52 -21.23
CA ARG A 27 -5.35 -2.42 -21.17
C ARG A 27 -6.02 -3.77 -20.90
N LYS A 28 -5.42 -4.88 -21.34
CA LYS A 28 -5.94 -6.23 -21.08
C LYS A 28 -6.02 -6.54 -19.59
N GLN A 29 -5.14 -5.97 -18.77
CA GLN A 29 -5.17 -6.16 -17.31
C GLN A 29 -6.37 -5.46 -16.65
N LEU A 30 -7.00 -4.51 -17.36
CA LEU A 30 -8.14 -3.73 -16.87
C LEU A 30 -9.48 -4.16 -17.48
N GLU A 31 -9.48 -4.90 -18.60
CA GLU A 31 -10.69 -5.30 -19.34
C GLU A 31 -11.69 -6.08 -18.48
N GLU A 32 -11.21 -6.84 -17.50
CA GLU A 32 -12.05 -7.67 -16.62
C GLU A 32 -12.49 -6.94 -15.34
N LEU A 33 -12.02 -5.71 -15.10
CA LEU A 33 -12.36 -4.96 -13.89
C LEU A 33 -13.77 -4.38 -13.99
N ARG A 34 -14.62 -4.72 -13.02
CA ARG A 34 -15.90 -4.02 -12.83
C ARG A 34 -15.65 -2.58 -12.38
N ASN A 35 -16.61 -1.68 -12.65
CA ASN A 35 -16.49 -0.25 -12.35
C ASN A 35 -16.14 0.10 -10.88
N SER A 36 -16.40 -0.79 -9.93
CA SER A 36 -16.08 -0.59 -8.50
C SER A 36 -14.78 -1.27 -8.04
N GLN A 37 -14.14 -2.06 -8.90
CA GLN A 37 -12.93 -2.80 -8.56
C GLN A 37 -11.67 -1.98 -8.85
N LEU A 38 -10.68 -2.14 -7.99
CA LEU A 38 -9.36 -1.54 -8.15
C LEU A 38 -8.33 -2.66 -8.30
N PHE A 39 -7.43 -2.49 -9.26
CA PHE A 39 -6.28 -3.36 -9.44
C PHE A 39 -5.03 -2.70 -8.85
N ASN A 40 -4.26 -3.45 -8.07
CA ASN A 40 -3.05 -2.96 -7.45
C ASN A 40 -1.84 -3.31 -8.30
N PHE A 41 -1.10 -2.30 -8.75
CA PHE A 41 0.21 -2.47 -9.35
C PHE A 41 1.29 -2.19 -8.33
N VAL A 42 2.30 -3.05 -8.30
CA VAL A 42 3.52 -2.85 -7.52
C VAL A 42 4.62 -2.41 -8.48
N ILE A 43 5.16 -1.22 -8.26
CA ILE A 43 6.20 -0.63 -9.10
C ILE A 43 7.45 -0.42 -8.23
N MET A 44 8.53 -1.09 -8.59
CA MET A 44 9.83 -0.85 -7.95
C MET A 44 10.49 0.38 -8.57
N HIS A 45 10.81 1.36 -7.72
CA HIS A 45 11.65 2.49 -8.08
C HIS A 45 13.13 2.13 -7.93
N ALA A 46 14.00 2.75 -8.74
CA ALA A 46 15.45 2.51 -8.74
C ALA A 46 16.20 2.90 -7.44
N ASN A 47 15.49 3.41 -6.42
CA ASN A 47 16.06 3.81 -5.12
C ASN A 47 15.43 2.98 -3.99
N ASP A 48 15.10 1.71 -4.24
CA ASP A 48 14.49 0.77 -3.28
C ASP A 48 13.17 1.24 -2.65
N HIS A 49 12.45 2.12 -3.35
CA HIS A 49 11.08 2.46 -3.00
C HIS A 49 10.11 1.58 -3.78
N THR A 50 9.25 0.85 -3.08
CA THR A 50 8.17 0.09 -3.69
C THR A 50 6.92 0.95 -3.70
N LEU A 51 6.47 1.37 -4.88
CA LEU A 51 5.22 2.11 -5.03
C LEU A 51 4.08 1.14 -5.32
N VAL A 52 3.06 1.18 -4.48
CA VAL A 52 1.81 0.44 -4.69
C VAL A 52 0.77 1.43 -5.15
N ILE A 53 0.26 1.25 -6.37
CA ILE A 53 -0.80 2.08 -6.94
C ILE A 53 -2.06 1.25 -7.16
N SER A 54 -3.22 1.83 -6.86
CA SER A 54 -4.52 1.23 -7.15
C SER A 54 -5.15 1.94 -8.33
N VAL A 55 -5.50 1.19 -9.36
CA VAL A 55 -6.00 1.70 -10.64
C VAL A 55 -7.38 1.13 -10.93
N ASP A 56 -8.29 1.94 -11.49
CA ASP A 56 -9.63 1.47 -11.89
C ASP A 56 -9.65 0.89 -13.32
N GLY A 57 -10.81 0.36 -13.75
CA GLY A 57 -10.98 -0.21 -15.09
C GLY A 57 -10.76 0.76 -16.27
N ARG A 58 -10.65 2.07 -16.01
CA ARG A 58 -10.31 3.09 -17.03
C ARG A 58 -8.82 3.41 -17.06
N GLY A 59 -8.05 2.87 -16.13
CA GLY A 59 -6.64 3.18 -15.97
C GLY A 59 -6.38 4.39 -15.07
N GLU A 60 -7.38 4.93 -14.36
CA GLU A 60 -7.19 6.07 -13.47
C GLU A 60 -6.63 5.63 -12.11
N ILE A 61 -5.58 6.33 -11.65
CA ILE A 61 -4.96 6.06 -10.37
C ILE A 61 -5.85 6.63 -9.27
N ARG A 62 -6.42 5.74 -8.44
CA ARG A 62 -7.29 6.13 -7.32
C ARG A 62 -6.54 6.26 -6.01
N ARG A 63 -5.46 5.49 -5.83
CA ARG A 63 -4.63 5.50 -4.62
C ARG A 63 -3.17 5.24 -4.98
N SER A 64 -2.25 5.83 -4.23
CA SER A 64 -0.82 5.56 -4.31
C SER A 64 -0.21 5.52 -2.92
N ARG A 65 0.58 4.49 -2.63
CA ARG A 65 1.33 4.33 -1.37
C ARG A 65 2.78 3.99 -1.70
N ILE A 66 3.70 4.40 -0.83
CA ILE A 66 5.11 4.03 -0.94
C ILE A 66 5.42 3.10 0.23
N ALA A 67 5.73 1.85 -0.07
CA ALA A 67 6.33 0.89 0.84
C ALA A 67 7.85 0.95 0.63
N THR A 68 8.60 1.37 1.64
CA THR A 68 10.06 1.21 1.65
C THR A 68 10.40 -0.11 2.35
N LEU A 69 11.16 -0.98 1.69
CA LEU A 69 11.63 -2.23 2.27
C LEU A 69 12.66 -2.00 3.40
N ASN A 70 13.30 -0.82 3.41
CA ASN A 70 14.10 -0.35 4.54
C ASN A 70 13.25 0.58 5.43
N ALA A 71 12.47 -0.01 6.32
CA ALA A 71 12.00 0.67 7.53
C ALA A 71 13.00 0.39 8.66
N ILE A 72 14.26 0.82 8.48
CA ILE A 72 15.17 0.99 9.61
C ILE A 72 15.24 2.49 9.85
N GLU A 73 14.62 2.87 10.97
CA GLU A 73 14.80 4.10 11.74
C GLU A 73 14.41 5.44 11.07
N GLU A 74 13.29 5.99 11.55
CA GLU A 74 13.08 7.41 11.94
C GLU A 74 11.64 7.88 11.65
N GLU A 75 10.67 7.31 12.36
CA GLU A 75 9.41 8.01 12.65
C GLU A 75 9.24 8.16 14.18
N LYS A 76 10.17 8.90 14.81
CA LYS A 76 9.84 9.65 16.03
C LYS A 76 9.02 10.89 15.64
N LYS A 77 7.82 10.68 15.09
CA LYS A 77 6.80 11.74 14.99
C LYS A 77 5.48 11.19 15.48
N SER A 78 5.30 11.31 16.79
CA SER A 78 4.05 11.57 17.50
C SER A 78 2.77 11.14 16.77
N ASN A 79 2.43 9.85 16.83
CA ASN A 79 1.06 9.41 16.66
C ASN A 79 0.42 9.23 18.03
N ASN A 80 -0.14 10.32 18.55
CA ASN A 80 -1.14 10.30 19.64
C ASN A 80 -2.49 9.69 19.15
N ALA A 81 -2.47 8.75 18.20
CA ALA A 81 -3.67 8.15 17.60
C ALA A 81 -3.94 6.71 18.09
N PHE A 82 -3.14 6.20 19.02
CA PHE A 82 -3.27 4.84 19.58
C PHE A 82 -3.31 4.85 21.12
N GLN A 83 -4.08 5.75 21.72
CA GLN A 83 -4.26 5.76 23.18
C GLN A 83 -5.09 4.58 23.71
N ASP A 84 -5.77 3.80 22.86
CA ASP A 84 -6.68 2.73 23.31
C ASP A 84 -6.15 1.30 23.10
N ILE A 85 -4.93 1.12 22.58
CA ILE A 85 -4.33 -0.21 22.62
C ILE A 85 -3.64 -0.36 23.97
N GLN A 86 -4.39 -0.89 24.94
CA GLN A 86 -3.77 -1.52 26.11
C GLN A 86 -2.80 -2.58 25.59
N ILE A 87 -1.51 -2.30 25.76
CA ILE A 87 -0.44 -3.28 25.57
C ILE A 87 -0.78 -4.44 26.50
N ILE A 88 -1.17 -5.58 25.93
CA ILE A 88 -1.24 -6.84 26.66
C ILE A 88 0.22 -7.15 27.02
N GLU A 89 0.51 -7.17 28.32
CA GLU A 89 1.83 -7.43 28.91
C GLU A 89 2.60 -8.51 28.14
N GLU A 90 3.92 -8.32 28.01
CA GLU A 90 4.84 -9.24 27.33
C GLU A 90 4.55 -10.68 27.73
N SER A 91 3.98 -11.43 26.78
CA SER A 91 3.65 -12.84 26.96
C SER A 91 4.54 -13.64 26.02
N ASN A 92 5.20 -14.67 26.54
CA ASN A 92 6.19 -15.44 25.79
C ASN A 92 5.54 -16.32 24.70
N ASN A 93 4.21 -16.41 24.68
CA ASN A 93 3.45 -17.01 23.60
C ASN A 93 2.01 -16.45 23.51
N LEU A 94 1.39 -16.63 22.35
CA LEU A 94 0.03 -16.17 22.03
C LEU A 94 -1.06 -16.75 22.96
N ARG A 95 -0.83 -17.95 23.52
CA ARG A 95 -1.81 -18.61 24.40
C ARG A 95 -1.85 -17.94 25.76
N GLU A 96 -0.70 -17.56 26.32
CA GLU A 96 -0.61 -16.80 27.58
C GLU A 96 -1.28 -15.42 27.45
N ALA A 97 -1.01 -14.70 26.36
CA ALA A 97 -1.63 -13.40 26.11
C ALA A 97 -3.16 -13.48 26.08
N PHE A 98 -3.70 -14.55 25.47
CA PHE A 98 -5.15 -14.76 25.35
C PHE A 98 -5.80 -15.13 26.69
N VAL A 99 -5.16 -15.99 27.49
CA VAL A 99 -5.67 -16.37 28.82
C VAL A 99 -5.64 -15.15 29.77
N ASN A 100 -4.53 -14.42 29.82
CA ASN A 100 -4.38 -13.25 30.69
C ASN A 100 -5.41 -12.15 30.39
N TRP A 101 -5.76 -11.94 29.11
CA TRP A 101 -6.79 -10.97 28.73
C TRP A 101 -8.19 -11.39 29.16
N PHE A 102 -8.52 -12.69 29.06
CA PHE A 102 -9.83 -13.21 29.43
C PHE A 102 -10.02 -13.30 30.95
N GLU A 103 -8.97 -13.66 31.71
CA GLU A 103 -9.04 -13.75 33.16
C GLU A 103 -9.07 -12.37 33.83
N LYS A 104 -8.40 -11.35 33.28
CA LYS A 104 -8.50 -9.96 33.75
C LYS A 104 -9.89 -9.32 33.55
N LYS A 105 -10.80 -9.97 32.80
CA LYS A 105 -12.18 -9.47 32.56
C LYS A 105 -13.26 -10.14 33.44
N LYS A 106 -12.88 -11.01 34.38
CA LYS A 106 -13.75 -11.49 35.46
C LYS A 106 -13.54 -10.67 36.73
#